data_AF-A0A2D8C0H7-F1
#
_entry.id   AF-A0A2D8C0H7-F1
#
_cell.length_a   1.000
_cell.length_b   1.000
_cell.length_c   1.000
_cell.angle_alpha   90.00
_cell.angle_beta   90.00
_cell.angle_gamma   90.00
#
_symmetry.space_group_name_H-M   'P 1'
#
loop_
_entity.id
_entity.type
_entity.pdbx_description
1 polymer ?
#
loop_
_entity_poly.entity_id
_entity_poly.type
_entity_poly.pdbx_seq_one_letter_code
_entity_poly.pdbx_strand_id
1 'polypeptide(L)'
;MDALELLQRFWDDPEELRKFFKKFQKDYENYYGKAKISSIVEKAIEDADTLFETLFELAEDESGKHLSEFFKPLHNKEAGKSYELQLLKAYGTLSNSFLRVYAIRYGTSYVITGGAIKLTDQMKDRKHTKVELYKLNLVRDYLKENGEDGEFVYLDI
;
A
#
# COMPACT_ATOMS: atom_id res chain seq x y z
N MET A 1 2.48 -9.49 -14.47
CA MET A 1 2.78 -9.30 -13.04
C MET A 1 1.76 -8.34 -12.50
N ASP A 2 1.13 -8.65 -11.38
CA ASP A 2 0.17 -7.74 -10.75
C ASP A 2 0.83 -6.62 -9.94
N ALA A 3 0.01 -5.72 -9.40
CA ALA A 3 0.45 -4.60 -8.60
C ALA A 3 1.16 -5.03 -7.29
N LEU A 4 0.80 -6.19 -6.72
CA LEU A 4 1.41 -6.70 -5.50
C LEU A 4 2.81 -7.26 -5.78
N GLU A 5 2.99 -8.02 -6.86
CA GLU A 5 4.29 -8.54 -7.32
C GLU A 5 5.25 -7.40 -7.68
N LEU A 6 4.78 -6.36 -8.37
CA LEU A 6 5.57 -5.17 -8.68
C LEU A 6 6.03 -4.45 -7.41
N LEU A 7 5.14 -4.34 -6.41
CA LEU A 7 5.44 -3.70 -5.14
C LEU A 7 6.47 -4.49 -4.33
N GLN A 8 6.30 -5.81 -4.24
CA GLN A 8 7.25 -6.71 -3.57
C GLN A 8 8.65 -6.59 -4.18
N ARG A 9 8.76 -6.69 -5.51
CA ARG A 9 10.07 -6.56 -6.18
C ARG A 9 10.74 -5.21 -5.95
N PHE A 10 9.97 -4.13 -5.85
CA PHE A 10 10.54 -2.82 -5.53
C PHE A 10 11.03 -2.73 -4.08
N TRP A 11 10.30 -3.32 -3.13
CA TRP A 11 10.67 -3.29 -1.71
C TRP A 11 11.74 -4.32 -1.33
N ASP A 12 11.93 -5.36 -2.13
CA ASP A 12 13.00 -6.35 -1.99
C ASP A 12 14.34 -5.87 -2.60
N ASP A 13 14.34 -4.83 -3.45
CA ASP A 13 15.55 -4.31 -4.10
C ASP A 13 16.25 -3.23 -3.24
N PRO A 14 17.40 -3.52 -2.60
CA PRO A 14 18.08 -2.56 -1.74
C PRO A 14 18.66 -1.38 -2.53
N GLU A 15 19.00 -1.56 -3.80
CA GLU A 15 19.53 -0.48 -4.64
C GLU A 15 18.42 0.52 -5.00
N GLU A 16 17.25 0.03 -5.39
CA GLU A 16 16.09 0.87 -5.68
C GLU A 16 15.58 1.62 -4.44
N LEU A 17 15.50 0.94 -3.29
CA LEU A 17 15.19 1.59 -2.02
C LEU A 17 16.22 2.68 -1.68
N ARG A 18 17.51 2.38 -1.85
CA ARG A 18 18.57 3.37 -1.60
C ARG A 18 18.47 4.57 -2.55
N LYS A 19 18.17 4.36 -3.84
CA LYS A 19 17.92 5.45 -4.80
C LYS A 19 16.72 6.29 -4.36
N PHE A 20 15.64 5.65 -3.93
CA PHE A 20 14.44 6.32 -3.43
C PHE A 20 14.76 7.21 -2.21
N PHE A 21 15.37 6.65 -1.17
CA PHE A 21 15.66 7.39 0.06
C PHE A 21 16.70 8.50 -0.13
N LYS A 22 17.67 8.33 -1.05
CA LYS A 22 18.55 9.43 -1.46
C LYS A 22 17.79 10.57 -2.12
N LYS A 23 16.89 10.24 -3.05
CA LYS A 23 16.10 11.21 -3.80
C LYS A 23 15.16 12.00 -2.90
N PHE A 24 14.57 11.34 -1.88
CA PHE A 24 13.58 11.93 -0.97
C PHE A 24 14.11 12.13 0.45
N GLN A 25 15.43 12.22 0.63
CA GLN A 25 16.07 12.31 1.94
C GLN A 25 15.50 13.46 2.78
N LYS A 26 15.31 14.64 2.18
CA LYS A 26 14.77 15.81 2.89
C LYS A 26 13.34 15.58 3.41
N ASP A 27 12.51 14.82 2.68
CA ASP A 27 11.16 14.50 3.16
C ASP A 27 11.23 13.57 4.36
N TYR A 28 12.06 12.53 4.24
CA TYR A 28 12.30 11.60 5.33
C TYR A 28 12.77 12.35 6.57
N GLU A 29 13.81 13.17 6.46
CA GLU A 29 14.39 13.89 7.60
C GLU A 29 13.41 14.88 8.24
N ASN A 30 12.58 15.54 7.44
CA ASN A 30 11.58 16.47 7.96
C ASN A 30 10.48 15.76 8.76
N TYR A 31 10.14 14.51 8.40
CA TYR A 31 9.01 13.80 8.99
C TYR A 31 9.42 12.78 10.06
N TYR A 32 10.51 12.05 9.84
CA TYR A 32 11.02 10.98 10.71
C TYR A 32 12.30 11.35 11.46
N GLY A 33 12.91 12.50 11.16
CA GLY A 33 14.21 12.90 11.72
C GLY A 33 15.41 12.33 10.95
N LYS A 34 16.61 12.78 11.34
CA LYS A 34 17.86 12.39 10.68
C LYS A 34 18.22 10.93 10.98
N ALA A 35 18.56 10.18 9.94
CA ALA A 35 19.05 8.81 10.05
C ALA A 35 20.02 8.48 8.91
N LYS A 36 20.83 7.43 9.08
CA LYS A 36 21.69 6.92 8.00
C LYS A 36 20.85 6.22 6.95
N ILE A 37 21.08 6.51 5.67
CA ILE A 37 20.34 5.88 4.55
C ILE A 37 20.37 4.35 4.62
N SER A 38 21.51 3.74 4.98
CA SER A 38 21.60 2.28 5.12
C SER A 38 20.61 1.74 6.14
N SER A 39 20.51 2.37 7.32
CA SER A 39 19.57 1.97 8.37
C SER A 39 18.11 2.18 7.96
N ILE A 40 17.82 3.18 7.13
CA ILE A 40 16.46 3.40 6.60
C ILE A 40 16.10 2.30 5.58
N VAL A 41 17.05 1.90 4.73
CA VAL A 41 16.88 0.82 3.74
C VAL A 41 16.72 -0.52 4.45
N GLU A 42 17.58 -0.84 5.42
CA GLU A 42 17.47 -2.06 6.24
C GLU A 42 16.08 -2.16 6.90
N LYS A 43 15.61 -1.06 7.52
CA LYS A 43 14.27 -0.99 8.09
C LYS A 43 13.18 -1.22 7.04
N ALA A 44 13.34 -0.65 5.84
CA ALA A 44 12.33 -0.79 4.78
C ALA A 44 12.20 -2.24 4.31
N ILE A 45 13.31 -2.97 4.21
CA ILE A 45 13.33 -4.38 3.82
C ILE A 45 12.68 -5.23 4.92
N GLU A 46 13.12 -5.09 6.17
CA GLU A 46 12.56 -5.83 7.32
C GLU A 46 11.05 -5.61 7.49
N ASP A 47 10.60 -4.36 7.34
CA ASP A 47 9.19 -3.98 7.40
C ASP A 47 8.39 -4.57 6.22
N ALA A 48 8.98 -4.61 5.02
CA ALA A 48 8.34 -5.18 3.84
C ALA A 48 8.19 -6.71 3.95
N ASP A 49 9.24 -7.41 4.37
CA ASP A 49 9.22 -8.87 4.55
C ASP A 49 8.11 -9.28 5.51
N THR A 50 8.10 -8.68 6.70
CA THR A 50 7.09 -8.94 7.73
C THR A 50 5.68 -8.59 7.24
N LEU A 51 5.53 -7.48 6.51
CA LEU A 51 4.25 -7.02 5.99
C LEU A 51 3.68 -7.99 4.94
N PHE A 52 4.50 -8.49 4.02
CA PHE A 52 4.04 -9.40 2.98
C PHE A 52 3.78 -10.80 3.53
N GLU A 53 4.63 -11.31 4.44
CA GLU A 53 4.38 -12.56 5.16
C GLU A 53 3.01 -12.50 5.87
N THR A 54 2.78 -11.44 6.66
CA THR A 54 1.48 -11.22 7.33
C THR A 54 0.33 -11.17 6.32
N LEU A 55 0.49 -10.43 5.21
CA LEU A 55 -0.57 -10.30 4.21
C LEU A 55 -0.93 -11.66 3.58
N PHE A 56 0.06 -12.50 3.27
CA PHE A 56 -0.17 -13.82 2.68
C PHE A 56 -0.81 -14.78 3.66
N GLU A 57 -0.33 -14.83 4.91
CA GLU A 57 -0.96 -15.64 5.97
C GLU A 57 -2.44 -15.27 6.16
N LEU A 58 -2.75 -13.97 6.17
CA LEU A 58 -4.13 -13.50 6.31
C LEU A 58 -4.99 -13.77 5.08
N ALA A 59 -4.38 -13.84 3.89
CA ALA A 59 -5.08 -14.16 2.65
C ALA A 59 -5.35 -15.66 2.48
N GLU A 60 -4.54 -16.52 3.10
CA GLU A 60 -4.74 -17.98 3.14
C GLU A 60 -5.77 -18.41 4.19
N ASP A 61 -6.12 -17.55 5.15
CA ASP A 61 -7.21 -17.81 6.09
C ASP A 61 -8.57 -17.83 5.37
N GLU A 62 -9.08 -19.04 5.12
CA GLU A 62 -10.37 -19.32 4.50
C GLU A 62 -11.57 -18.68 5.24
N SER A 63 -11.40 -18.27 6.51
CA SER A 63 -12.43 -17.56 7.25
C SER A 63 -12.65 -16.12 6.74
N GLY A 64 -11.64 -15.54 6.07
CA GLY A 64 -11.63 -14.19 5.51
C GLY A 64 -11.76 -13.05 6.54
N LYS A 65 -11.87 -13.38 7.84
CA LYS A 65 -12.14 -12.41 8.91
C LYS A 65 -10.94 -11.48 9.14
N HIS A 66 -9.73 -11.98 8.95
CA HIS A 66 -8.53 -11.28 9.42
C HIS A 66 -7.97 -10.23 8.44
N LEU A 67 -8.22 -10.34 7.13
CA LEU A 67 -7.88 -9.28 6.17
C LEU A 67 -8.61 -7.95 6.45
N SER A 68 -9.81 -8.03 7.03
CA SER A 68 -10.60 -6.86 7.41
C SER A 68 -9.97 -6.04 8.55
N GLU A 69 -9.11 -6.65 9.36
CA GLU A 69 -8.36 -6.00 10.44
C GLU A 69 -7.06 -5.38 9.93
N PHE A 70 -6.46 -6.01 8.91
CA PHE A 70 -5.24 -5.57 8.25
C PHE A 70 -5.45 -4.29 7.44
N PHE A 71 -6.52 -4.25 6.64
CA PHE A 71 -6.86 -3.09 5.83
C PHE A 71 -7.74 -2.10 6.58
N LYS A 72 -7.26 -0.86 6.71
CA LYS A 72 -7.97 0.25 7.36
C LYS A 72 -8.53 1.21 6.32
N PRO A 73 -9.64 1.92 6.60
CA PRO A 73 -10.14 2.96 5.71
C PRO A 73 -9.08 3.98 5.31
N LEU A 74 -9.01 4.33 4.03
CA LEU A 74 -8.07 5.35 3.52
C LEU A 74 -8.29 6.69 4.22
N HIS A 75 -9.54 7.06 4.49
CA HIS A 75 -9.88 8.28 5.22
C HIS A 75 -10.34 7.99 6.64
N ASN A 76 -9.77 8.70 7.63
CA ASN A 76 -10.08 8.46 9.05
C ASN A 76 -11.57 8.71 9.40
N LYS A 77 -12.29 9.54 8.64
CA LYS A 77 -13.75 9.78 8.78
C LYS A 77 -14.61 8.53 8.47
N GLU A 78 -14.00 7.51 7.87
CA GLU A 78 -14.61 6.23 7.52
C GLU A 78 -14.27 5.14 8.54
N ALA A 79 -13.55 5.46 9.62
CA ALA A 79 -13.27 4.51 10.69
C ALA A 79 -14.55 3.86 11.23
N GLY A 80 -14.52 2.54 11.42
CA GLY A 80 -15.67 1.74 11.86
C GLY A 80 -16.76 1.51 10.79
N LYS A 81 -16.57 2.02 9.57
CA LYS A 81 -17.48 1.78 8.44
C LYS A 81 -16.86 0.76 7.49
N SER A 82 -17.70 -0.08 6.91
CA SER A 82 -17.29 -0.93 5.80
C SER A 82 -18.41 -1.09 4.79
N TYR A 83 -18.07 -0.90 3.51
CA TYR A 83 -19.00 -0.92 2.39
C TYR A 83 -18.25 -1.26 1.10
N GLU A 84 -18.99 -1.68 0.08
CA GLU A 84 -18.46 -2.07 -1.22
C GLU A 84 -17.68 -0.94 -1.90
N LEU A 85 -16.56 -1.27 -2.57
CA LEU A 85 -15.67 -0.30 -3.21
C LEU A 85 -15.04 0.74 -2.26
N GLN A 86 -15.02 0.46 -0.96
CA GLN A 86 -14.31 1.30 0.01
C GLN A 86 -12.80 1.31 -0.29
N LEU A 87 -12.21 2.51 -0.24
CA LEU A 87 -10.77 2.70 -0.37
C LEU A 87 -10.07 2.39 0.94
N LEU A 88 -9.04 1.56 0.88
CA LEU A 88 -8.36 1.01 2.05
C LEU A 88 -6.85 1.20 1.96
N LYS A 89 -6.21 1.13 3.13
CA LYS A 89 -4.75 1.15 3.29
C LYS A 89 -4.32 0.19 4.40
N ALA A 90 -3.24 -0.53 4.17
CA ALA A 90 -2.48 -1.21 5.20
C ALA A 90 -1.19 -0.43 5.50
N TYR A 91 -0.65 -0.65 6.69
CA TYR A 91 0.58 -0.04 7.18
C TYR A 91 1.63 -1.14 7.25
N GLY A 92 2.90 -0.81 7.03
CA GLY A 92 3.98 -1.69 7.50
C GLY A 92 3.86 -1.97 9.00
N THR A 93 4.42 -3.09 9.38
CA THR A 93 4.26 -3.71 10.71
C THR A 93 5.18 -3.08 11.75
N LEU A 94 6.29 -2.46 11.33
CA LEU A 94 7.25 -1.85 12.25
C LEU A 94 6.77 -0.48 12.77
N SER A 95 7.25 -0.14 13.97
CA SER A 95 6.98 1.17 14.57
C SER A 95 7.43 2.31 13.65
N ASN A 96 6.60 3.34 13.52
CA ASN A 96 6.83 4.46 12.59
C ASN A 96 7.09 3.99 11.14
N SER A 97 6.39 2.95 10.68
CA SER A 97 6.47 2.49 9.29
C SER A 97 6.04 3.59 8.30
N PHE A 98 6.84 3.73 7.24
CA PHE A 98 6.55 4.53 6.06
C PHE A 98 5.92 3.71 4.93
N LEU A 99 5.80 2.38 5.04
CA LEU A 99 5.24 1.53 3.99
C LEU A 99 3.72 1.54 4.03
N ARG A 100 3.08 1.68 2.86
CA ARG A 100 1.63 1.60 2.69
C ARG A 100 1.29 0.70 1.52
N VAL A 101 0.35 -0.21 1.72
CA VAL A 101 -0.31 -0.97 0.64
C VAL A 101 -1.72 -0.43 0.49
N TYR A 102 -2.17 -0.20 -0.73
CA TYR A 102 -3.49 0.36 -1.02
C TYR A 102 -4.39 -0.67 -1.69
N ALA A 103 -5.63 -0.76 -1.21
CA ALA A 103 -6.59 -1.73 -1.71
C ALA A 103 -8.01 -1.15 -1.81
N ILE A 104 -8.87 -1.86 -2.53
CA ILE A 104 -10.30 -1.58 -2.63
C ILE A 104 -11.05 -2.80 -2.10
N ARG A 105 -12.04 -2.58 -1.23
CA ARG A 105 -12.94 -3.66 -0.80
C ARG A 105 -13.79 -4.12 -1.98
N TYR A 106 -13.83 -5.41 -2.23
CA TYR A 106 -14.65 -6.01 -3.28
C TYR A 106 -15.32 -7.30 -2.79
N GLY A 107 -16.56 -7.20 -2.31
CA GLY A 107 -17.26 -8.28 -1.62
C GLY A 107 -16.51 -8.74 -0.36
N THR A 108 -16.06 -9.99 -0.38
CA THR A 108 -15.20 -10.60 0.65
C THR A 108 -13.71 -10.51 0.34
N SER A 109 -13.36 -9.98 -0.83
CA SER A 109 -11.99 -9.87 -1.35
C SER A 109 -11.48 -8.43 -1.29
N TYR A 110 -10.18 -8.27 -1.53
CA TYR A 110 -9.50 -6.98 -1.56
C TYR A 110 -8.69 -6.87 -2.85
N VAL A 111 -8.94 -5.83 -3.65
CA VAL A 111 -8.19 -5.56 -4.87
C VAL A 111 -7.02 -4.65 -4.54
N ILE A 112 -5.79 -5.18 -4.55
CA ILE A 112 -4.58 -4.38 -4.32
C ILE A 112 -4.26 -3.57 -5.57
N THR A 113 -4.04 -2.27 -5.39
CA THR A 113 -3.81 -1.31 -6.48
C THR A 113 -2.38 -0.80 -6.55
N GLY A 114 -1.59 -1.08 -5.51
CA GLY A 114 -0.20 -0.66 -5.38
C GLY A 114 0.17 -0.29 -3.95
N GLY A 115 1.21 0.52 -3.82
CA GLY A 115 1.76 0.91 -2.52
C GLY A 115 2.71 2.08 -2.61
N ALA A 116 3.04 2.65 -1.46
CA ALA A 116 3.92 3.80 -1.36
C ALA A 116 4.84 3.74 -0.14
N ILE A 117 6.04 4.28 -0.30
CA ILE A 117 6.88 4.74 0.80
C ILE A 117 6.45 6.18 1.11
N LYS A 118 5.56 6.34 2.10
CA LYS A 118 4.93 7.61 2.46
C LYS A 118 5.80 8.39 3.43
N LEU A 119 6.49 9.40 2.91
CA LEU A 119 7.40 10.27 3.67
C LEU A 119 6.79 11.63 4.08
N THR A 120 5.48 11.78 3.96
CA THR A 120 4.75 13.02 4.28
C THR A 120 3.42 12.71 4.98
N ASP A 121 2.82 13.73 5.59
CA ASP A 121 1.51 13.60 6.24
C ASP A 121 0.38 13.37 5.21
N GLN A 122 0.30 14.17 4.14
CA GLN A 122 -0.77 14.04 3.14
C GLN A 122 -0.26 13.42 1.83
N MET A 123 -1.08 12.57 1.21
CA MET A 123 -0.77 11.94 -0.09
C MET A 123 -0.71 12.94 -1.24
N LYS A 124 -1.33 14.11 -1.09
CA LYS A 124 -1.31 15.19 -2.09
C LYS A 124 -0.02 16.00 -2.10
N ASP A 125 0.93 15.72 -1.22
CA ASP A 125 2.11 16.57 -1.08
C ASP A 125 3.25 16.14 -2.00
N ARG A 126 3.30 14.87 -2.42
CA ARG A 126 4.41 14.32 -3.21
C ARG A 126 3.94 13.47 -4.38
N LYS A 127 4.74 13.46 -5.44
CA LYS A 127 4.41 12.76 -6.70
C LYS A 127 4.20 11.25 -6.48
N HIS A 128 5.01 10.62 -5.65
CA HIS A 128 4.95 9.16 -5.42
C HIS A 128 3.66 8.73 -4.70
N THR A 129 3.07 9.57 -3.83
CA THR A 129 1.79 9.28 -3.18
C THR A 129 0.58 9.75 -4.00
N LYS A 130 0.71 10.79 -4.82
CA LYS A 130 -0.35 11.24 -5.75
C LYS A 130 -0.70 10.19 -6.80
N VAL A 131 0.31 9.52 -7.36
CA VAL A 131 0.11 8.49 -8.39
C VAL A 131 -0.70 7.34 -7.82
N GLU A 132 -0.39 6.87 -6.61
CA GLU A 132 -1.14 5.79 -5.97
C GLU A 132 -2.59 6.19 -5.66
N LEU A 133 -2.85 7.44 -5.25
CA LEU A 133 -4.23 7.93 -5.09
C LEU A 133 -4.98 7.95 -6.43
N TYR A 134 -4.32 8.31 -7.52
CA TYR A 134 -4.92 8.26 -8.86
C TYR A 134 -5.27 6.83 -9.25
N LYS A 135 -4.34 5.88 -9.14
CA LYS A 135 -4.57 4.46 -9.43
C LYS A 135 -5.75 3.90 -8.62
N LEU A 136 -5.78 4.19 -7.32
CA LEU A 136 -6.83 3.74 -6.42
C LEU A 136 -8.22 4.24 -6.83
N ASN A 137 -8.35 5.50 -7.26
CA ASN A 137 -9.62 6.02 -7.78
C ASN A 137 -9.96 5.42 -9.14
N LEU A 138 -8.97 5.28 -10.04
CA LEU A 138 -9.18 4.71 -11.36
C LEU A 138 -9.73 3.27 -11.29
N VAL A 139 -9.12 2.42 -10.45
CA VAL A 139 -9.58 1.04 -10.26
C VAL A 139 -10.96 1.01 -9.62
N ARG A 140 -11.24 1.88 -8.64
CA ARG A 140 -12.59 1.98 -8.03
C ARG A 140 -13.65 2.32 -9.07
N ASP A 141 -13.36 3.31 -9.91
CA ASP A 141 -14.32 3.77 -10.92
C ASP A 141 -14.52 2.68 -11.99
N TYR A 142 -13.45 1.99 -12.40
CA TYR A 142 -13.55 0.81 -13.27
C TYR A 142 -14.42 -0.30 -12.68
N LEU A 143 -14.20 -0.67 -11.42
CA LEU A 143 -14.98 -1.71 -10.72
C LEU A 143 -16.44 -1.29 -10.54
N LYS A 144 -16.72 -0.01 -10.36
CA LYS A 144 -18.08 0.52 -10.27
C LYS A 144 -18.84 0.39 -11.60
N GLU A 145 -18.15 0.58 -12.72
CA GLU A 145 -18.74 0.54 -14.06
C GLU A 145 -18.87 -0.89 -14.62
N ASN A 146 -17.97 -1.81 -14.23
CA ASN A 146 -17.85 -3.15 -14.85
C ASN A 146 -17.97 -4.32 -13.85
N GLY A 147 -18.17 -4.05 -12.56
CA GLY A 147 -18.10 -5.07 -11.49
C GLY A 147 -19.24 -6.08 -11.46
N GLU A 148 -20.34 -5.85 -12.19
CA GLU A 148 -21.41 -6.86 -12.32
C GLU A 148 -21.13 -7.90 -13.43
N ASP A 149 -20.19 -7.64 -14.36
CA ASP A 149 -19.93 -8.50 -15.55
C ASP A 149 -18.48 -9.05 -15.65
N GLY A 150 -17.58 -8.71 -14.71
CA GLY A 150 -16.14 -8.95 -14.88
C GLY A 150 -15.63 -10.28 -14.34
N GLU A 151 -15.48 -11.29 -15.20
CA GLU A 151 -14.28 -12.15 -15.13
C GLU A 151 -13.05 -11.23 -15.18
N PHE A 152 -12.15 -11.37 -14.20
CA PHE A 152 -10.98 -10.52 -13.97
C PHE A 152 -10.31 -9.98 -15.25
N VAL A 153 -10.24 -8.66 -15.39
CA VAL A 153 -9.39 -8.01 -16.39
C VAL A 153 -8.25 -7.30 -15.68
N TYR A 154 -7.04 -7.78 -15.93
CA TYR A 154 -5.80 -7.11 -15.55
C TYR A 154 -5.75 -5.71 -16.15
N LEU A 155 -5.58 -4.69 -15.31
CA LEU A 155 -5.24 -3.34 -15.75
C LEU A 155 -3.73 -3.16 -15.62
N ASP A 156 -3.02 -3.35 -16.73
CA ASP A 156 -1.65 -2.83 -16.88
C ASP A 156 -1.75 -1.30 -17.00
N ILE A 157 -1.37 -0.58 -15.93
CA ILE A 157 -1.26 0.89 -15.88
C ILE A 157 0.13 1.34 -15.47
#